data_AF-A0A1E3L6Y0-F1
#
_entry.id   AF-A0A1E3L6Y0-F1
#
_cell.length_a   1.000
_cell.length_b   1.000
_cell.length_c   1.000
_cell.angle_alpha   90.00
_cell.angle_beta   90.00
_cell.angle_gamma   90.00
#
_symmetry.space_group_name_H-M   'P 1'
#
loop_
_entity.id
_entity.type
_entity.pdbx_description
1 polymer ?
#
loop_
_entity_poly.entity_id
_entity_poly.type
_entity_poly.pdbx_seq_one_letter_code
_entity_poly.pdbx_strand_id
1 'polypeptide(L)'
;MNNTYTVVQRAKLLFFEKGYDAVTEQDIMQICGLNEKEFTNQFKDKDHLFCLILDTMCQDIDHLIFTNYTDPYLIPEQKIINYMQSYMQYVDMVYTHLHQSHVGKENVLDHPTIHHAYQRLEYSLSSVLLEMMNTVLYELDDINLLQWNKDHLNQQIQQSNHVLLFQALDIQQSLYNSKISVHTDQLTLEMKRVKWREIMQTEQAIMNSQDRCILVKTLLHCIEQHPIVMLDSFAGTEQRSYEMH
;
A
#
# COMPACT_ATOMS: atom_id res chain seq x y z
N MET A 1 -18.43 -26.81 3.16
CA MET A 1 -17.57 -26.20 2.11
C MET A 1 -16.78 -25.09 2.78
N ASN A 2 -15.45 -25.17 2.78
CA ASN A 2 -14.62 -24.09 3.29
C ASN A 2 -14.78 -22.87 2.38
N ASN A 3 -14.99 -21.69 2.96
CA ASN A 3 -15.06 -20.44 2.22
C ASN A 3 -13.68 -20.16 1.61
N THR A 4 -13.62 -19.90 0.30
CA THR A 4 -12.39 -19.55 -0.44
C THR A 4 -11.60 -18.45 0.26
N TYR A 5 -12.28 -17.44 0.81
CA TYR A 5 -11.63 -16.38 1.58
C TYR A 5 -10.89 -16.94 2.81
N THR A 6 -11.52 -17.83 3.58
CA THR A 6 -10.91 -18.44 4.77
C THR A 6 -9.69 -19.29 4.40
N VAL A 7 -9.74 -20.00 3.28
CA VAL A 7 -8.59 -20.78 2.77
C VAL A 7 -7.44 -19.84 2.41
N VAL A 8 -7.71 -18.77 1.66
CA VAL A 8 -6.71 -17.76 1.27
C VAL A 8 -6.06 -17.13 2.50
N GLN A 9 -6.84 -16.75 3.53
CA GLN A 9 -6.28 -16.15 4.75
C GLN A 9 -5.39 -17.12 5.54
N ARG A 10 -5.78 -18.40 5.66
CA ARG A 10 -4.94 -19.41 6.34
C ARG A 10 -3.67 -19.72 5.57
N ALA A 11 -3.78 -19.89 4.25
CA ALA A 11 -2.63 -20.10 3.39
C ALA A 11 -1.68 -18.89 3.43
N LYS A 12 -2.21 -17.66 3.43
CA LYS A 12 -1.41 -16.43 3.59
C LYS A 12 -0.55 -16.46 4.86
N LEU A 13 -1.14 -16.84 6.01
CA LEU A 13 -0.39 -16.98 7.25
C LEU A 13 0.71 -18.06 7.15
N LEU A 14 0.41 -19.20 6.52
CA LEU A 14 1.39 -20.25 6.31
C LEU A 14 2.57 -19.79 5.44
N PHE A 15 2.29 -19.03 4.37
CA PHE A 15 3.31 -18.43 3.51
C PHE A 15 4.11 -17.34 4.23
N PHE A 16 3.49 -16.53 5.09
CA PHE A 16 4.21 -15.58 5.95
C PHE A 16 5.13 -16.30 6.94
N GLU A 17 4.72 -17.43 7.50
CA GLU A 17 5.54 -18.11 8.52
C GLU A 17 6.72 -18.87 7.92
N LYS A 18 6.49 -19.58 6.81
CA LYS A 18 7.47 -20.53 6.26
C LYS A 18 8.16 -20.05 4.99
N GLY A 19 7.58 -19.08 4.28
CA GLY A 19 8.02 -18.65 2.96
C GLY A 19 7.58 -19.58 1.82
N TYR A 20 7.61 -19.06 0.59
CA TYR A 20 7.01 -19.74 -0.58
C TYR A 20 7.63 -21.11 -0.90
N ASP A 21 8.95 -21.23 -0.81
CA ASP A 21 9.66 -22.47 -1.18
C ASP A 21 9.44 -23.61 -0.19
N ALA A 22 9.26 -23.29 1.09
CA ALA A 22 9.07 -24.27 2.15
C ALA A 22 7.63 -24.79 2.22
N VAL A 23 6.67 -24.03 1.70
CA VAL A 23 5.25 -24.43 1.71
C VAL A 23 4.95 -25.40 0.56
N THR A 24 4.37 -26.54 0.92
CA THR A 24 3.87 -27.54 -0.03
C THR A 24 2.34 -27.50 -0.13
N GLU A 25 1.78 -28.06 -1.21
CA GLU A 25 0.32 -28.24 -1.34
C GLU A 25 -0.25 -29.10 -0.21
N GLN A 26 0.53 -30.07 0.28
CA GLN A 26 0.13 -30.90 1.42
C GLN A 26 0.01 -30.09 2.71
N ASP A 27 0.95 -29.19 3.00
CA ASP A 27 0.85 -28.28 4.15
C ASP A 27 -0.41 -27.42 4.06
N ILE A 28 -0.69 -26.88 2.87
CA ILE A 28 -1.87 -26.04 2.61
C ILE A 28 -3.16 -26.85 2.83
N MET A 29 -3.25 -28.04 2.24
CA MET A 29 -4.41 -28.92 2.41
C MET A 29 -4.65 -29.27 3.88
N GLN A 30 -3.58 -29.56 4.63
CA GLN A 30 -3.67 -29.90 6.05
C GLN A 30 -4.18 -28.72 6.89
N ILE A 31 -3.61 -27.51 6.73
CA ILE A 31 -4.00 -26.34 7.54
C ILE A 31 -5.38 -25.80 7.17
N CYS A 32 -5.76 -25.94 5.88
CA CYS A 32 -7.05 -25.48 5.38
C CYS A 32 -8.15 -26.53 5.53
N GLY A 33 -7.81 -27.77 5.90
CA GLY A 33 -8.76 -28.89 6.01
C GLY A 33 -9.41 -29.21 4.66
N LEU A 34 -8.60 -29.25 3.59
CA LEU A 34 -9.01 -29.58 2.23
C LEU A 34 -8.46 -30.95 1.84
N ASN A 35 -9.20 -31.72 1.05
CA ASN A 35 -8.63 -32.84 0.32
C ASN A 35 -8.07 -32.39 -1.05
N GLU A 36 -7.29 -33.27 -1.70
CA GLU A 36 -6.64 -33.00 -2.99
C GLU A 36 -7.64 -32.54 -4.06
N LYS A 37 -8.76 -33.23 -4.19
CA LYS A 37 -9.80 -32.89 -5.17
C LYS A 37 -10.39 -31.50 -4.90
N GLU A 38 -10.62 -31.14 -3.64
CA GLU A 38 -11.11 -29.81 -3.27
C GLU A 38 -10.09 -28.72 -3.57
N PHE A 39 -8.82 -28.96 -3.26
CA PHE A 39 -7.73 -28.03 -3.53
C PHE A 39 -7.56 -27.77 -5.03
N THR A 40 -7.40 -28.83 -5.84
CA THR A 40 -7.21 -28.71 -7.29
C THR A 40 -8.42 -28.08 -7.99
N ASN A 41 -9.65 -28.38 -7.53
CA ASN A 41 -10.85 -27.76 -8.11
C ASN A 41 -10.95 -26.26 -7.80
N GLN A 42 -10.48 -25.82 -6.63
CA GLN A 42 -10.59 -24.42 -6.21
C GLN A 42 -9.42 -23.56 -6.71
N PHE A 43 -8.20 -24.08 -6.62
CA PHE A 43 -6.98 -23.29 -6.82
C PHE A 43 -6.09 -23.82 -7.93
N LYS A 44 -6.33 -25.03 -8.46
CA LYS A 44 -5.46 -25.76 -9.40
C LYS A 44 -4.16 -26.26 -8.78
N ASP A 45 -3.32 -25.34 -8.31
CA ASP A 45 -1.98 -25.61 -7.78
C ASP A 45 -1.55 -24.56 -6.74
N LYS A 46 -0.38 -24.77 -6.13
CA LYS A 46 0.24 -23.83 -5.18
C LYS A 46 0.38 -22.41 -5.75
N ASP A 47 0.76 -22.28 -7.02
CA ASP A 47 1.16 -21.01 -7.64
C ASP A 47 -0.04 -20.11 -7.89
N HIS A 48 -1.14 -20.70 -8.36
CA HIS A 48 -2.41 -20.01 -8.51
C HIS A 48 -2.98 -19.57 -7.16
N LEU A 49 -2.89 -20.40 -6.11
CA LEU A 49 -3.27 -19.96 -4.76
C LEU A 49 -2.39 -18.81 -4.28
N PHE A 50 -1.08 -18.89 -4.53
CA PHE A 50 -0.15 -17.83 -4.13
C PHE A 50 -0.44 -16.51 -4.86
N CYS A 51 -0.70 -16.56 -6.18
CA CYS A 51 -1.13 -15.39 -6.94
C CYS A 51 -2.45 -14.81 -6.39
N LEU A 52 -3.41 -15.66 -6.02
CA LEU A 52 -4.67 -15.23 -5.41
C LEU A 52 -4.45 -14.54 -4.05
N ILE A 53 -3.47 -14.99 -3.26
CA ILE A 53 -3.07 -14.33 -2.00
C ILE A 53 -2.53 -12.93 -2.30
N LEU A 54 -1.59 -12.79 -3.24
CA LEU A 54 -1.04 -11.49 -3.64
C LEU A 54 -2.13 -10.54 -4.15
N ASP A 55 -3.06 -11.05 -4.96
CA ASP A 55 -4.22 -10.27 -5.45
C ASP A 55 -5.14 -9.84 -4.31
N THR A 56 -5.38 -10.71 -3.33
CA THR A 56 -6.18 -10.38 -2.14
C THR A 56 -5.51 -9.28 -1.32
N MET A 57 -4.18 -9.31 -1.19
CA MET A 57 -3.43 -8.25 -0.51
C MET A 57 -3.54 -6.90 -1.24
N CYS A 58 -3.51 -6.90 -2.58
CA CYS A 58 -3.74 -5.67 -3.37
C CYS A 58 -5.16 -5.13 -3.09
N GLN A 59 -6.17 -6.00 -3.05
CA GLN A 59 -7.55 -5.60 -2.75
C GLN A 59 -7.72 -5.06 -1.32
N ASP A 60 -7.05 -5.67 -0.34
CA ASP A 60 -7.03 -5.20 1.05
C ASP A 60 -6.45 -3.77 1.12
N ILE A 61 -5.35 -3.51 0.39
CA ILE A 61 -4.71 -2.18 0.28
C ILE A 61 -5.65 -1.17 -0.39
N ASP A 62 -6.22 -1.50 -1.55
CA ASP A 62 -7.13 -0.61 -2.28
C ASP A 62 -8.36 -0.25 -1.42
N HIS A 63 -8.87 -1.23 -0.68
CA HIS A 63 -9.98 -1.03 0.24
C HIS A 63 -9.61 -0.09 1.38
N LEU A 64 -8.44 -0.30 2.01
CA LEU A 64 -7.92 0.57 3.06
C LEU A 64 -7.79 2.02 2.61
N ILE A 65 -7.21 2.24 1.42
CA ILE A 65 -7.05 3.60 0.89
C ILE A 65 -8.44 4.21 0.70
N PHE A 66 -9.35 3.51 0.02
CA PHE A 66 -10.70 4.00 -0.21
C PHE A 66 -11.46 4.34 1.09
N THR A 67 -11.37 3.50 2.12
CA THR A 67 -12.06 3.73 3.40
C THR A 67 -11.47 4.93 4.15
N ASN A 68 -10.14 5.10 4.13
CA ASN A 68 -9.48 6.26 4.74
C ASN A 68 -9.92 7.59 4.12
N TYR A 69 -10.27 7.63 2.83
CA TYR A 69 -10.84 8.83 2.19
C TYR A 69 -12.35 8.99 2.43
N THR A 70 -13.06 7.89 2.71
CA THR A 70 -14.52 7.91 2.86
C THR A 70 -14.96 8.26 4.27
N ASP A 71 -14.15 7.97 5.28
CA ASP A 71 -14.48 8.22 6.68
C ASP A 71 -14.23 9.70 7.05
N PRO A 72 -15.29 10.50 7.28
CA PRO A 72 -15.15 11.92 7.60
C PRO A 72 -14.64 12.17 9.02
N TYR A 73 -14.61 11.15 9.89
CA TYR A 73 -14.16 11.26 11.28
C TYR A 73 -12.71 10.83 11.47
N LEU A 74 -12.09 10.30 10.41
CA LEU A 74 -10.72 9.79 10.48
C LEU A 74 -9.73 10.94 10.38
N ILE A 75 -9.08 11.25 11.49
CA ILE A 75 -8.05 12.30 11.56
C ILE A 75 -6.78 11.89 10.78
N PRO A 76 -6.01 12.87 10.25
CA PRO A 76 -4.82 12.61 9.43
C PRO A 76 -3.79 11.68 10.10
N GLU A 77 -3.54 11.85 11.40
CA GLU A 77 -2.59 11.03 12.16
C GLU A 77 -3.01 9.56 12.18
N GLN A 78 -4.32 9.29 12.31
CA GLN A 78 -4.84 7.93 12.28
C GLN A 78 -4.74 7.33 10.86
N LYS A 79 -4.92 8.13 9.80
CA LYS A 79 -4.68 7.67 8.42
C LYS A 79 -3.23 7.22 8.24
N ILE A 80 -2.27 8.01 8.72
CA ILE A 80 -0.83 7.69 8.67
C ILE A 80 -0.57 6.36 9.41
N ILE A 81 -1.10 6.18 10.62
CA ILE A 81 -0.97 4.92 11.37
C ILE A 81 -1.54 3.74 10.58
N ASN A 82 -2.74 3.88 10.00
CA ASN A 82 -3.38 2.84 9.21
C ASN A 82 -2.51 2.45 8.00
N TYR A 83 -1.96 3.43 7.28
CA TYR A 83 -1.05 3.20 6.15
C TYR A 83 0.25 2.52 6.59
N MET A 84 0.87 2.98 7.67
CA MET A 84 2.09 2.37 8.21
C MET A 84 1.87 0.91 8.59
N GLN A 85 0.79 0.61 9.32
CA GLN A 85 0.46 -0.76 9.73
C GLN A 85 0.26 -1.67 8.51
N SER A 86 -0.50 -1.21 7.52
CA SER A 86 -0.72 -1.98 6.28
C SER A 86 0.57 -2.18 5.48
N TYR A 87 1.41 -1.16 5.38
CA TYR A 87 2.68 -1.25 4.67
C TYR A 87 3.61 -2.26 5.36
N MET A 88 3.80 -2.13 6.67
CA MET A 88 4.65 -3.02 7.47
C MET A 88 4.19 -4.47 7.43
N GLN A 89 2.87 -4.70 7.50
CA GLN A 89 2.29 -6.05 7.45
C GLN A 89 2.67 -6.82 6.18
N TYR A 90 2.76 -6.12 5.04
CA TYR A 90 2.94 -6.77 3.74
C TYR A 90 4.37 -6.67 3.21
N VAL A 91 5.15 -5.67 3.63
CA VAL A 91 6.57 -5.53 3.28
C VAL A 91 7.39 -6.69 3.84
N ASP A 92 7.13 -7.13 5.07
CA ASP A 92 7.89 -8.23 5.67
C ASP A 92 7.80 -9.51 4.82
N MET A 93 6.62 -9.83 4.30
CA MET A 93 6.45 -10.95 3.36
C MET A 93 7.27 -10.80 2.09
N VAL A 94 7.22 -9.61 1.51
CA VAL A 94 7.88 -9.31 0.24
C VAL A 94 9.40 -9.42 0.39
N TYR A 95 9.97 -8.87 1.46
CA TYR A 95 11.41 -8.83 1.66
C TYR A 95 11.97 -10.09 2.31
N THR A 96 11.29 -10.65 3.31
CA THR A 96 11.79 -11.80 4.08
C THR A 96 11.53 -13.12 3.35
N HIS A 97 10.42 -13.24 2.60
CA HIS A 97 9.97 -14.54 2.11
C HIS A 97 9.97 -14.69 0.58
N LEU A 98 10.03 -13.58 -0.17
CA LEU A 98 10.12 -13.59 -1.64
C LEU A 98 11.50 -13.19 -2.18
N HIS A 99 12.25 -12.33 -1.48
CA HIS A 99 13.61 -11.95 -1.89
C HIS A 99 14.70 -12.88 -1.33
N GLN A 100 14.45 -13.56 -0.20
CA GLN A 100 15.44 -14.43 0.46
C GLN A 100 15.34 -15.91 0.06
N SER A 101 14.42 -16.29 -0.83
CA SER A 101 14.27 -17.65 -1.40
C SER A 101 15.49 -18.12 -2.24
N HIS A 102 16.56 -17.34 -2.27
CA HIS A 102 17.79 -17.65 -2.99
C HIS A 102 18.83 -18.40 -2.16
N VAL A 103 18.64 -19.71 -2.04
CA VAL A 103 19.77 -20.64 -1.95
C VAL A 103 19.50 -21.88 -2.82
N GLY A 104 19.81 -21.78 -4.11
CA GLY A 104 20.03 -22.94 -4.99
C GLY A 104 18.87 -23.42 -5.88
N LYS A 105 17.73 -22.73 -5.94
CA LYS A 105 16.62 -23.01 -6.88
C LYS A 105 16.28 -21.75 -7.72
N GLU A 106 15.63 -21.95 -8.86
CA GLU A 106 15.11 -20.89 -9.75
C GLU A 106 14.38 -19.81 -8.94
N ASN A 107 14.48 -18.54 -9.34
CA ASN A 107 13.81 -17.46 -8.64
C ASN A 107 12.30 -17.68 -8.74
N VAL A 108 11.57 -17.54 -7.64
CA VAL A 108 10.09 -17.54 -7.65
C VAL A 108 9.56 -16.47 -8.62
N LEU A 109 10.30 -15.37 -8.74
CA LEU A 109 10.01 -14.27 -9.68
C LEU A 109 10.37 -14.58 -11.14
N ASP A 110 11.01 -15.72 -11.44
CA ASP A 110 11.20 -16.17 -12.83
C ASP A 110 9.89 -16.73 -13.40
N HIS A 111 8.93 -17.13 -12.55
CA HIS A 111 7.61 -17.56 -12.99
C HIS A 111 6.76 -16.35 -13.44
N PRO A 112 6.37 -16.23 -14.72
CA PRO A 112 5.76 -15.00 -15.26
C PRO A 112 4.48 -14.56 -14.53
N THR A 113 3.62 -15.51 -14.17
CA THR A 113 2.36 -15.20 -13.46
C THR A 113 2.61 -14.66 -12.05
N ILE A 114 3.55 -15.26 -11.32
CA ILE A 114 3.89 -14.84 -9.95
C ILE A 114 4.61 -13.49 -10.01
N HIS A 115 5.51 -13.31 -10.97
CA HIS A 115 6.18 -12.03 -11.20
C HIS A 115 5.18 -10.90 -11.46
N HIS A 116 4.17 -11.13 -12.30
CA HIS A 116 3.15 -10.14 -12.58
C HIS A 116 2.27 -9.83 -11.36
N ALA A 117 1.85 -10.85 -10.60
CA ALA A 117 1.11 -10.65 -9.35
C ALA A 117 1.94 -9.88 -8.31
N TYR A 118 3.24 -10.17 -8.26
CA TYR A 118 4.20 -9.48 -7.40
C TYR A 118 4.36 -8.00 -7.78
N GLN A 119 4.54 -7.67 -9.07
CA GLN A 119 4.59 -6.28 -9.54
C GLN A 119 3.33 -5.48 -9.17
N ARG A 120 2.15 -6.11 -9.21
CA ARG A 120 0.90 -5.49 -8.76
C ARG A 120 0.89 -5.21 -7.26
N LEU A 121 1.45 -6.11 -6.45
CA LEU A 121 1.60 -5.88 -5.02
C LEU A 121 2.60 -4.74 -4.74
N GLU A 122 3.75 -4.70 -5.42
CA GLU A 122 4.69 -3.57 -5.30
C GLU A 122 4.05 -2.23 -5.66
N TYR A 123 3.24 -2.21 -6.72
CA TYR A 123 2.45 -1.05 -7.08
C TYR A 123 1.46 -0.65 -5.96
N SER A 124 0.77 -1.63 -5.37
CA SER A 124 -0.17 -1.38 -4.27
C SER A 124 0.56 -0.84 -3.04
N LEU A 125 1.71 -1.41 -2.67
CA LEU A 125 2.52 -0.94 -1.53
C LEU A 125 3.08 0.47 -1.74
N SER A 126 3.55 0.79 -2.95
CA SER A 126 3.95 2.16 -3.28
C SER A 126 2.78 3.14 -3.24
N SER A 127 1.54 2.68 -3.52
CA SER A 127 0.33 3.49 -3.30
C SER A 127 0.16 3.84 -1.84
N VAL A 128 0.29 2.87 -0.93
CA VAL A 128 0.21 3.14 0.52
C VAL A 128 1.21 4.22 0.94
N LEU A 129 2.45 4.15 0.45
CA LEU A 129 3.47 5.15 0.74
C LEU A 129 3.09 6.54 0.20
N LEU A 130 2.64 6.63 -1.05
CA LEU A 130 2.22 7.91 -1.62
C LEU A 130 1.02 8.51 -0.88
N GLU A 131 0.05 7.70 -0.47
CA GLU A 131 -1.11 8.17 0.29
C GLU A 131 -0.74 8.67 1.69
N MET A 132 0.12 7.93 2.39
CA MET A 132 0.69 8.38 3.66
C MET A 132 1.34 9.75 3.51
N MET A 133 2.02 9.98 2.41
CA MET A 133 2.68 11.24 2.12
C MET A 133 1.75 12.36 1.71
N ASN A 134 0.71 12.06 0.94
CA ASN A 134 -0.34 13.02 0.65
C ASN A 134 -1.00 13.50 1.95
N THR A 135 -1.26 12.60 2.90
CA THR A 135 -1.77 12.98 4.22
C THR A 135 -0.82 13.92 4.95
N VAL A 136 0.49 13.61 4.97
CA VAL A 136 1.50 14.48 5.61
C VAL A 136 1.59 15.86 4.93
N LEU A 137 1.55 15.91 3.60
CA LEU A 137 1.74 17.12 2.82
C LEU A 137 0.51 18.02 2.74
N TYR A 138 -0.70 17.45 2.81
CA TYR A 138 -1.93 18.18 2.51
C TYR A 138 -2.97 18.18 3.62
N GLU A 139 -2.87 17.31 4.63
CA GLU A 139 -3.90 17.17 5.67
C GLU A 139 -3.43 17.50 7.09
N LEU A 140 -2.13 17.43 7.39
CA LEU A 140 -1.65 17.73 8.74
C LEU A 140 -1.75 19.24 9.04
N ASP A 141 -2.63 19.60 9.97
CA ASP A 141 -3.09 20.97 10.29
C ASP A 141 -2.05 21.91 10.95
N ASP A 142 -0.79 21.53 11.07
CA ASP A 142 0.24 22.48 11.47
C ASP A 142 0.63 23.33 10.24
N ILE A 143 -0.06 24.46 10.08
CA ILE A 143 0.10 25.41 8.96
C ILE A 143 1.56 25.81 8.73
N ASN A 144 2.38 25.89 9.80
CA ASN A 144 3.81 26.20 9.67
C ASN A 144 4.59 25.00 9.10
N LEU A 145 4.24 23.79 9.54
CA LEU A 145 4.83 22.54 9.08
C LEU A 145 4.45 22.26 7.62
N LEU A 146 3.20 22.53 7.22
CA LEU A 146 2.67 22.24 5.89
C LEU A 146 3.30 23.14 4.80
N GLN A 147 3.39 24.45 5.08
CA GLN A 147 4.04 25.39 4.18
C GLN A 147 5.56 25.14 4.10
N TRP A 148 6.20 24.83 5.24
CA TRP A 148 7.61 24.47 5.28
C TRP A 148 7.90 23.17 4.51
N ASN A 149 7.08 22.12 4.68
CA ASN A 149 7.21 20.84 3.97
C ASN A 149 7.15 21.05 2.45
N LYS A 150 6.21 21.87 1.96
CA LYS A 150 6.04 22.12 0.52
C LYS A 150 7.18 22.97 -0.05
N ASP A 151 7.57 24.05 0.63
CA ASP A 151 8.63 24.94 0.16
C ASP A 151 10.00 24.25 0.21
N HIS A 152 10.26 23.44 1.23
CA HIS A 152 11.51 22.69 1.36
C HIS A 152 11.61 21.53 0.36
N LEU A 153 10.50 20.80 0.12
CA LEU A 153 10.45 19.77 -0.93
C LEU A 153 10.74 20.40 -2.30
N ASN A 154 10.13 21.55 -2.59
CA ASN A 154 10.40 22.29 -3.82
C ASN A 154 11.87 22.74 -3.92
N GLN A 155 12.49 23.19 -2.82
CA GLN A 155 13.91 23.55 -2.81
C GLN A 155 14.82 22.35 -3.06
N GLN A 156 14.57 21.21 -2.42
CA GLN A 156 15.36 19.99 -2.63
C GLN A 156 15.26 19.48 -4.07
N ILE A 157 14.06 19.53 -4.66
CA ILE A 157 13.86 19.10 -6.05
C ILE A 157 14.51 20.07 -7.03
N GLN A 158 14.47 21.38 -6.75
CA GLN A 158 15.23 22.37 -7.51
C GLN A 158 16.74 22.10 -7.45
N GLN A 159 17.26 21.77 -6.26
CA GLN A 159 18.67 21.45 -6.07
C GLN A 159 19.09 20.12 -6.71
N SER A 160 18.17 19.16 -6.82
CA SER A 160 18.45 17.85 -7.41
C SER A 160 18.44 17.85 -8.95
N ASN A 161 18.09 18.97 -9.61
CA ASN A 161 17.98 19.10 -11.08
C ASN A 161 17.06 18.04 -11.75
N HIS A 162 16.15 17.42 -10.99
CA HIS A 162 15.27 16.39 -11.49
C HIS A 162 13.94 16.98 -11.94
N VAL A 163 13.89 17.50 -13.18
CA VAL A 163 12.68 18.09 -13.78
C VAL A 163 11.46 17.15 -13.71
N LEU A 164 11.70 15.83 -13.78
CA LEU A 164 10.65 14.81 -13.71
C LEU A 164 9.95 14.74 -12.34
N LEU A 165 10.63 15.12 -11.25
CA LEU A 165 10.04 15.10 -9.91
C LEU A 165 8.98 16.20 -9.71
N PHE A 166 9.18 17.38 -10.32
CA PHE A 166 8.16 18.43 -10.29
C PHE A 166 6.88 17.99 -10.98
N GLN A 167 7.03 17.42 -12.19
CA GLN A 167 5.88 16.90 -12.93
C GLN A 167 5.18 15.78 -12.15
N ALA A 168 5.94 14.87 -11.54
CA ALA A 168 5.39 13.79 -10.74
C ALA A 168 4.64 14.30 -9.50
N LEU A 169 5.13 15.34 -8.83
CA LEU A 169 4.44 15.99 -7.72
C LEU A 169 3.16 16.70 -8.15
N ASP A 170 3.19 17.46 -9.25
CA ASP A 170 2.00 18.13 -9.78
C ASP A 170 0.91 17.11 -10.17
N ILE A 171 1.32 15.99 -10.79
CA ILE A 171 0.45 14.87 -11.09
C ILE A 171 -0.13 14.28 -9.80
N GLN A 172 0.70 14.01 -8.78
CA GLN A 172 0.21 13.47 -7.51
C GLN A 172 -0.73 14.44 -6.78
N GLN A 173 -0.43 15.73 -6.76
CA GLN A 173 -1.33 16.73 -6.17
C GLN A 173 -2.68 16.75 -6.90
N SER A 174 -2.66 16.65 -8.24
CA SER A 174 -3.89 16.62 -9.05
C SER A 174 -4.70 15.34 -8.80
N LEU A 175 -4.04 14.19 -8.68
CA LEU A 175 -4.66 12.92 -8.34
C LEU A 175 -5.26 12.96 -6.93
N TYR A 176 -4.52 13.48 -5.95
CA TYR A 176 -4.97 13.66 -4.57
C TYR A 176 -6.24 14.52 -4.50
N ASN A 177 -6.24 15.69 -5.15
CA ASN A 177 -7.41 16.56 -5.20
C ASN A 177 -8.62 15.87 -5.85
N SER A 178 -8.40 15.06 -6.88
CA SER A 178 -9.45 14.27 -7.54
C SER A 178 -10.00 13.18 -6.62
N LYS A 179 -9.14 12.54 -5.82
CA LYS A 179 -9.54 11.57 -4.79
C LYS A 179 -10.43 12.25 -3.75
N ILE A 180 -10.00 13.38 -3.16
CA ILE A 180 -10.83 14.14 -2.23
C ILE A 180 -12.19 14.49 -2.85
N SER A 181 -12.20 15.02 -4.08
CA SER A 181 -13.45 15.50 -4.69
C SER A 181 -14.51 14.38 -4.80
N VAL A 182 -14.08 13.15 -5.10
CA VAL A 182 -15.00 11.98 -5.14
C VAL A 182 -15.69 11.77 -3.79
N HIS A 183 -15.00 12.03 -2.68
CA HIS A 183 -15.53 11.79 -1.35
C HIS A 183 -16.29 13.00 -0.78
N THR A 184 -15.97 14.23 -1.20
CA THR A 184 -16.72 15.44 -0.83
C THR A 184 -18.00 15.64 -1.65
N ASP A 185 -18.04 15.14 -2.89
CA ASP A 185 -19.23 15.22 -3.73
C ASP A 185 -20.40 14.42 -3.11
N GLN A 186 -21.63 14.92 -3.32
CA GLN A 186 -22.88 14.25 -2.92
C GLN A 186 -23.23 13.06 -3.85
N LEU A 187 -22.29 12.11 -3.97
CA LEU A 187 -22.43 10.90 -4.78
C LEU A 187 -22.88 9.72 -3.91
N THR A 188 -23.59 8.78 -4.52
CA THR A 188 -23.85 7.47 -3.89
C THR A 188 -22.55 6.68 -3.72
N LEU A 189 -22.52 5.75 -2.77
CA LEU A 189 -21.34 4.91 -2.52
C LEU A 189 -20.88 4.16 -3.79
N GLU A 190 -21.82 3.66 -4.58
CA GLU A 190 -21.51 2.95 -5.82
C GLU A 190 -20.86 3.87 -6.86
N MET A 191 -21.38 5.09 -7.02
CA MET A 191 -20.77 6.09 -7.90
C MET A 191 -19.36 6.50 -7.43
N LYS A 192 -19.15 6.60 -6.11
CA LYS A 192 -17.82 6.84 -5.54
C LYS A 192 -16.85 5.72 -5.89
N ARG A 193 -17.28 4.45 -5.78
CA ARG A 193 -16.46 3.28 -6.17
C ARG A 193 -16.14 3.23 -7.66
N VAL A 194 -17.05 3.66 -8.52
CA VAL A 194 -16.79 3.74 -9.97
C VAL A 194 -15.75 4.81 -10.26
N LYS A 195 -15.96 6.06 -9.80
CA LYS A 195 -15.00 7.15 -9.99
C LYS A 195 -13.64 6.85 -9.37
N TRP A 196 -13.61 6.23 -8.20
CA TRP A 196 -12.38 5.80 -7.54
C TRP A 196 -11.57 4.86 -8.44
N ARG A 197 -12.21 3.85 -9.03
CA ARG A 197 -11.55 2.92 -9.96
C ARG A 197 -11.01 3.64 -11.18
N GLU A 198 -11.75 4.60 -11.74
CA GLU A 198 -11.30 5.41 -12.88
C GLU A 198 -10.05 6.24 -12.53
N ILE A 199 -10.01 6.83 -11.33
CA ILE A 199 -8.84 7.58 -10.85
C ILE A 199 -7.64 6.66 -10.68
N MET A 200 -7.81 5.50 -10.04
CA MET A 200 -6.71 4.54 -9.83
C MET A 200 -6.15 4.00 -11.16
N GLN A 201 -7.02 3.73 -12.13
CA GLN A 201 -6.59 3.36 -13.49
C GLN A 201 -5.83 4.49 -14.19
N THR A 202 -6.28 5.73 -13.99
CA THR A 202 -5.61 6.92 -14.54
C THR A 202 -4.23 7.11 -13.91
N GLU A 203 -4.11 6.96 -12.60
CA GLU A 203 -2.83 7.01 -11.88
C GLU A 203 -1.85 5.97 -12.45
N GLN A 204 -2.30 4.73 -12.64
CA GLN A 204 -1.48 3.65 -13.18
C GLN A 204 -1.05 3.91 -14.63
N ALA A 205 -1.89 4.57 -15.43
CA ALA A 205 -1.60 4.90 -16.82
C ALA A 205 -0.62 6.08 -16.97
N ILE A 206 -0.71 7.07 -16.07
CA ILE A 206 0.12 8.28 -16.13
C ILE A 206 1.50 8.02 -15.50
N MET A 207 1.56 7.22 -14.43
CA MET A 207 2.78 7.02 -13.66
C MET A 207 3.33 5.60 -13.86
N ASN A 208 4.34 5.47 -14.72
CA ASN A 208 5.03 4.20 -14.89
C ASN A 208 5.76 3.80 -13.58
N SER A 209 6.13 2.52 -13.46
CA SER A 209 6.74 1.96 -12.26
C SER A 209 8.07 2.63 -11.87
N GLN A 210 8.86 3.05 -12.87
CA GLN A 210 10.16 3.69 -12.64
C GLN A 210 10.00 5.09 -12.06
N ASP A 211 9.12 5.92 -12.64
CA ASP A 211 8.85 7.28 -12.17
C ASP A 211 8.21 7.26 -10.77
N ARG A 212 7.30 6.31 -10.53
CA ARG A 212 6.71 6.08 -9.20
C ARG A 212 7.78 5.74 -8.16
N CYS A 213 8.71 4.84 -8.50
CA CYS A 213 9.79 4.42 -7.61
C CYS A 213 10.74 5.59 -7.29
N ILE A 214 11.11 6.39 -8.30
CA ILE A 214 11.92 7.59 -8.11
C ILE A 214 11.19 8.56 -7.18
N LEU A 215 9.91 8.84 -7.45
CA LEU A 215 9.09 9.72 -6.64
C LEU A 215 9.06 9.26 -5.18
N VAL A 216 8.66 8.01 -4.92
CA VAL A 216 8.60 7.43 -3.56
C VAL A 216 9.95 7.52 -2.86
N LYS A 217 11.06 7.19 -3.53
CA LYS A 217 12.41 7.26 -2.92
C LYS A 217 12.82 8.67 -2.54
N THR A 218 12.63 9.64 -3.45
CA THR A 218 12.93 11.05 -3.16
C THR A 218 12.12 11.51 -1.96
N LEU A 219 10.84 11.20 -2.00
CA LEU A 219 9.89 11.60 -1.00
C LEU A 219 10.19 11.00 0.40
N LEU A 220 10.52 9.70 0.46
CA LEU A 220 11.00 9.06 1.70
C LEU A 220 12.30 9.69 2.19
N HIS A 221 13.25 9.96 1.29
CA HIS A 221 14.50 10.61 1.64
C HIS A 221 14.26 11.99 2.26
N CYS A 222 13.34 12.79 1.72
CA CYS A 222 12.98 14.08 2.31
C CYS A 222 12.43 13.94 3.74
N ILE A 223 11.62 12.92 4.01
CA ILE A 223 11.10 12.64 5.37
C ILE A 223 12.24 12.21 6.31
N GLU A 224 13.11 11.29 5.88
CA GLU A 224 14.22 10.78 6.69
C GLU A 224 15.19 11.87 7.14
N GLN A 225 15.44 12.88 6.30
CA GLN A 225 16.34 13.97 6.65
C GLN A 225 15.75 14.93 7.71
N HIS A 226 14.44 14.84 8.01
CA HIS A 226 13.74 15.78 8.91
C HIS A 226 12.71 15.11 9.84
N PRO A 227 13.14 14.25 10.78
CA PRO A 227 12.26 13.42 11.63
C PRO A 227 11.37 14.20 12.62
N ILE A 228 11.63 15.50 12.85
CA ILE A 228 10.89 16.34 13.81
C ILE A 228 9.41 16.49 13.43
N VAL A 229 9.08 16.40 12.13
CA VAL A 229 7.72 16.49 11.57
C VAL A 229 6.80 15.35 12.04
N MET A 230 7.37 14.17 12.33
CA MET A 230 6.59 13.00 12.76
C MET A 230 6.49 12.89 14.28
N LEU A 231 7.55 13.19 15.04
CA LEU A 231 7.59 12.87 16.47
C LEU A 231 6.81 13.86 17.36
N ASP A 232 6.80 15.16 17.02
CA ASP A 232 6.11 16.17 17.85
C ASP A 232 4.58 16.14 17.66
N SER A 233 4.09 15.75 16.48
CA SER A 233 2.67 15.57 16.17
C SER A 233 2.06 14.35 16.88
N PHE A 234 2.84 13.28 17.10
CA PHE A 234 2.42 12.14 17.92
C PHE A 234 2.59 12.38 19.43
N ALA A 235 3.49 13.26 19.87
CA ALA A 235 3.65 13.59 21.29
C ALA A 235 2.56 14.56 21.82
N GLY A 236 2.00 15.41 20.96
CA GLY A 236 0.97 16.40 21.35
C GLY A 236 -0.44 15.84 21.55
N THR A 237 -0.73 14.62 21.08
CA THR A 237 -2.06 13.98 21.23
C THR A 237 -2.29 13.38 22.62
N GLU A 238 -1.23 13.07 23.37
CA GLU A 238 -1.35 12.66 24.78
C GLU A 238 -1.67 13.83 25.73
N GLN A 239 -1.35 15.08 25.35
CA GLN A 239 -1.66 16.24 26.20
C GLN A 239 -3.06 16.82 25.97
N ARG A 240 -3.62 16.73 24.76
CA ARG A 240 -4.96 17.29 24.45
C ARG A 240 -6.13 16.46 25.02
N SER A 241 -5.89 15.22 25.45
CA SER A 241 -6.90 14.37 26.10
C SER A 241 -7.06 14.63 27.61
N TYR A 242 -6.20 15.46 28.22
CA TYR A 242 -6.27 15.79 29.65
C TYR A 242 -6.88 17.18 29.97
N GLU A 243 -7.22 18.00 28.97
CA GLU A 243 -7.80 19.34 29.19
C GLU A 243 -9.33 19.42 28.98
N MET A 244 -10.03 18.27 28.86
CA MET A 244 -11.50 18.22 28.83
C MET A 244 -12.11 17.40 29.97
N HIS A 245 -11.64 17.62 31.20
CA HIS A 245 -12.35 17.21 32.42
C HIS A 245 -12.31 18.29 33.50
#